data_AF-A0A841VMR4-F1
#
_entry.id   AF-A0A841VMR4-F1
#
_cell.length_a   1.000
_cell.length_b   1.000
_cell.length_c   1.000
_cell.angle_alpha   90.00
_cell.angle_beta   90.00
_cell.angle_gamma   90.00
#
_symmetry.space_group_name_H-M   'P 1'
#
loop_
_entity.id
_entity.type
_entity.pdbx_description
1 polymer ?
#
loop_
_entity_poly.entity_id
_entity_poly.type
_entity_poly.pdbx_seq_one_letter_code
_entity_poly.pdbx_strand_id
1 'polypeptide(L)'
;VHRNLIELLSNNNTELEFKKQVEASLTEHLYVELEYYLKNKDWELADRQTSQLMFNIVKSEEQGYLDYSNINRLSCPGLQKIDKLWFNTDNRFGFRVQKEIWINTENRLGIKPGDWTDKDNENYLRFAKTVGWYDEEAIGDSQAGDSRGSWVSYNKRTKLIKDNPVDYRGSLPTLVWWWLGDKRWVREEDGRKGRVYSFLALRLINCNL
;
A
#
# COMPACT_ATOMS: atom_id res chain seq x y z
N VAL A 1 23.81 3.05 -6.35
CA VAL A 1 23.43 4.36 -5.75
C VAL A 1 24.58 5.36 -5.79
N HIS A 2 25.69 5.13 -5.07
CA HIS A 2 26.76 6.12 -4.89
C HIS A 2 27.46 6.61 -6.18
N ARG A 3 27.72 5.74 -7.17
CA ARG A 3 28.38 6.14 -8.43
C ARG A 3 27.57 7.13 -9.26
N ASN A 4 26.25 6.91 -9.41
CA ASN A 4 25.38 7.86 -10.13
C ASN A 4 25.32 9.21 -9.41
N LEU A 5 25.27 9.22 -8.08
CA LEU A 5 25.29 10.49 -7.31
C LEU A 5 26.60 11.25 -7.52
N ILE A 6 27.74 10.56 -7.56
CA ILE A 6 29.05 11.17 -7.84
C ILE A 6 29.08 11.79 -9.25
N GLU A 7 28.51 11.10 -10.24
CA GLU A 7 28.40 11.59 -11.61
C GLU A 7 27.52 12.85 -11.70
N LEU A 8 26.35 12.83 -11.03
CA LEU A 8 25.46 13.99 -10.95
C LEU A 8 26.14 15.20 -10.30
N LEU A 9 26.95 14.98 -9.26
CA LEU A 9 27.69 16.04 -8.55
C LEU A 9 28.83 16.64 -9.40
N SER A 10 29.33 15.89 -10.38
CA SER A 10 30.43 16.32 -11.24
C SER A 10 29.95 17.20 -12.41
N ASN A 11 28.64 17.32 -12.60
CA ASN A 11 28.02 18.14 -13.63
C ASN A 11 27.76 19.56 -13.10
N ASN A 12 28.15 20.60 -13.86
CA ASN A 12 27.88 22.01 -13.55
C ASN A 12 26.39 22.38 -13.73
N ASN A 13 25.52 21.75 -12.95
CA ASN A 13 24.07 21.98 -13.00
C ASN A 13 23.64 23.07 -12.02
N THR A 14 22.52 23.72 -12.31
CA THR A 14 21.83 24.53 -11.29
C THR A 14 21.37 23.63 -10.15
N GLU A 15 21.30 24.16 -8.93
CA GLU A 15 20.88 23.41 -7.74
C GLU A 15 19.51 22.74 -7.93
N LEU A 16 18.57 23.43 -8.59
CA LEU A 16 17.24 22.90 -8.90
C LEU A 16 17.29 21.70 -9.85
N GLU A 17 18.11 21.79 -10.90
CA GLU A 17 18.25 20.72 -11.88
C GLU A 17 18.96 19.50 -11.27
N PHE A 18 20.00 19.75 -10.48
CA PHE A 18 20.68 18.70 -9.72
C PHE A 18 19.70 17.98 -8.78
N LYS A 19 18.88 18.72 -8.02
CA LYS A 19 17.88 18.12 -7.13
C LYS A 19 16.89 17.22 -7.88
N LYS A 20 16.38 17.66 -9.04
CA LYS A 20 15.46 16.84 -9.87
C LYS A 20 16.12 15.55 -10.34
N GLN A 21 17.38 15.60 -10.75
CA GLN A 21 18.12 14.42 -11.21
C GLN A 21 18.38 13.43 -10.06
N VAL A 22 18.70 13.92 -8.88
CA VAL A 22 18.83 13.09 -7.67
C VAL A 22 17.49 12.44 -7.31
N GLU A 23 16.39 13.20 -7.29
CA GLU A 23 15.05 12.68 -7.02
C GLU A 23 14.64 11.59 -8.03
N ALA A 24 14.91 11.81 -9.32
CA ALA A 24 14.65 10.83 -10.37
C ALA A 24 15.49 9.56 -10.21
N SER A 25 16.80 9.69 -9.93
CA SER A 25 17.68 8.54 -9.69
C SER A 25 17.28 7.75 -8.44
N LEU A 26 16.84 8.43 -7.37
CA LEU A 26 16.36 7.76 -6.16
C LEU A 26 15.08 6.99 -6.47
N THR A 27 14.14 7.61 -7.17
CA THR A 27 12.88 6.98 -7.57
C THR A 27 13.13 5.73 -8.43
N GLU A 28 14.05 5.79 -9.40
CA GLU A 28 14.38 4.62 -10.22
C GLU A 28 15.06 3.52 -9.41
N HIS A 29 15.94 3.86 -8.49
CA HIS A 29 16.54 2.88 -7.58
C HIS A 29 15.48 2.14 -6.76
N LEU A 30 14.49 2.87 -6.22
CA LEU A 30 13.40 2.27 -5.43
C LEU A 30 12.53 1.33 -6.28
N TYR A 31 12.33 1.62 -7.57
CA TYR A 31 11.66 0.71 -8.51
C TYR A 31 12.46 -0.57 -8.75
N VAL A 32 13.77 -0.46 -8.96
CA VAL A 32 14.65 -1.61 -9.18
C VAL A 32 14.65 -2.53 -7.96
N GLU A 33 14.70 -1.97 -6.75
CA GLU A 33 14.60 -2.74 -5.51
C GLU A 33 13.24 -3.44 -5.39
N LEU A 34 12.14 -2.75 -5.72
CA LEU A 34 10.81 -3.35 -5.71
C LEU A 34 10.74 -4.54 -6.68
N GLU A 35 11.23 -4.36 -7.91
CA GLU A 35 11.29 -5.42 -8.91
C GLU A 35 12.16 -6.61 -8.42
N TYR A 36 13.29 -6.33 -7.79
CA TYR A 36 14.16 -7.36 -7.22
C TYR A 36 13.44 -8.18 -6.14
N TYR A 37 12.80 -7.54 -5.17
CA TYR A 37 12.07 -8.24 -4.10
C TYR A 37 10.89 -9.04 -4.65
N LEU A 38 10.16 -8.48 -5.61
CA LEU A 38 9.06 -9.17 -6.29
C LEU A 38 9.53 -10.41 -7.05
N LYS A 39 10.59 -10.32 -7.86
CA LYS A 39 11.16 -11.46 -8.58
C LYS A 39 11.59 -12.59 -7.65
N ASN A 40 12.10 -12.25 -6.48
CA ASN A 40 12.49 -13.23 -5.44
C ASN A 40 11.30 -13.72 -4.60
N LYS A 41 10.08 -13.22 -4.85
CA LYS A 41 8.87 -13.48 -4.05
C LYS A 41 9.07 -13.16 -2.56
N ASP A 42 9.92 -12.19 -2.27
CA ASP A 42 10.08 -11.65 -0.93
C ASP A 42 8.97 -10.63 -0.68
N TRP A 43 7.77 -11.16 -0.43
CA TRP A 43 6.54 -10.37 -0.29
C TRP A 43 6.63 -9.31 0.79
N GLU A 44 7.37 -9.58 1.87
CA GLU A 44 7.51 -8.63 2.96
C GLU A 44 8.35 -7.42 2.55
N LEU A 45 9.51 -7.67 1.93
CA LEU A 45 10.36 -6.59 1.45
C LEU A 45 9.73 -5.85 0.27
N ALA A 46 9.02 -6.55 -0.62
CA ALA A 46 8.29 -5.92 -1.72
C ALA A 46 7.16 -5.00 -1.23
N ASP A 47 6.39 -5.39 -0.22
CA ASP A 47 5.33 -4.55 0.36
C ASP A 47 5.92 -3.29 1.01
N ARG A 48 7.00 -3.47 1.78
CA ARG A 48 7.74 -2.36 2.41
C ARG A 48 8.30 -1.38 1.38
N GLN A 49 8.94 -1.92 0.35
CA GLN A 49 9.53 -1.14 -0.73
C GLN A 49 8.45 -0.37 -1.50
N THR A 50 7.28 -0.97 -1.69
CA THR A 50 6.14 -0.31 -2.32
C THR A 50 5.70 0.93 -1.52
N SER A 51 5.57 0.81 -0.19
CA SER A 51 5.29 1.96 0.67
C SER A 51 6.36 3.05 0.56
N GLN A 52 7.65 2.69 0.65
CA GLN A 52 8.76 3.65 0.54
C GLN A 52 8.77 4.40 -0.79
N LEU A 53 8.58 3.66 -1.89
CA LEU A 53 8.48 4.24 -3.23
C LEU A 53 7.30 5.21 -3.33
N MET A 54 6.13 4.86 -2.79
CA MET A 54 4.97 5.75 -2.81
C MET A 54 5.19 7.00 -1.96
N PHE A 55 5.82 6.90 -0.79
CA PHE A 55 6.20 8.07 0.02
C PHE A 55 7.18 8.98 -0.74
N ASN A 56 8.19 8.41 -1.39
CA ASN A 56 9.15 9.17 -2.20
C ASN A 56 8.49 9.90 -3.38
N ILE A 57 7.55 9.26 -4.08
CA ILE A 57 6.82 9.90 -5.20
C ILE A 57 6.08 11.17 -4.75
N VAL A 58 5.54 11.19 -3.54
CA VAL A 58 4.74 12.33 -3.02
C VAL A 58 5.51 13.25 -2.07
N LYS A 59 6.81 12.98 -1.88
CA LYS A 59 7.73 13.67 -0.96
C LYS A 59 7.23 13.66 0.49
N SER A 60 6.91 12.46 0.98
CA SER A 60 6.25 12.20 2.27
C SER A 60 7.01 11.18 3.12
N GLU A 61 8.31 11.03 2.89
CA GLU A 61 9.18 10.03 3.54
C GLU A 61 9.27 10.26 5.04
N GLU A 62 9.44 11.52 5.47
CA GLU A 62 9.43 11.92 6.87
C GLU A 62 8.05 11.76 7.51
N GLN A 63 6.98 11.82 6.71
CA GLN A 63 5.60 11.66 7.18
C GLN A 63 5.13 10.21 7.09
N GLY A 64 5.89 9.23 6.55
CA GLY A 64 5.69 7.77 6.62
C GLY A 64 4.28 7.16 6.42
N TYR A 65 3.32 7.98 6.00
CA TYR A 65 1.93 7.70 5.63
C TYR A 65 1.53 8.61 4.45
N LEU A 66 0.48 8.24 3.70
CA LEU A 66 -0.10 9.04 2.61
C LEU A 66 -1.49 9.58 2.94
N ASP A 67 -1.61 10.81 3.41
CA ASP A 67 -2.93 11.42 3.53
C ASP A 67 -3.64 11.58 2.15
N TYR A 68 -4.87 12.09 2.18
CA TYR A 68 -5.64 12.38 0.98
C TYR A 68 -4.87 13.26 -0.04
N SER A 69 -4.14 14.26 0.44
CA SER A 69 -3.37 15.16 -0.40
C SER A 69 -2.22 14.42 -1.07
N ASN A 70 -1.51 13.56 -0.32
CA ASN A 70 -0.48 12.70 -0.86
C ASN A 70 -1.05 11.78 -1.96
N ILE A 71 -2.17 11.10 -1.71
CA ILE A 71 -2.78 10.17 -2.69
C ILE A 71 -3.11 10.87 -4.01
N ASN A 72 -3.63 12.10 -3.96
CA ASN A 72 -3.93 12.87 -5.17
C ASN A 72 -2.68 13.30 -5.94
N ARG A 73 -1.52 13.43 -5.27
CA ARG A 73 -0.24 13.77 -5.90
C ARG A 73 0.48 12.55 -6.49
N LEU A 74 0.07 11.32 -6.18
CA LEU A 74 0.64 10.12 -6.79
C LEU A 74 0.46 10.18 -8.30
N SER A 75 1.56 10.17 -9.04
CA SER A 75 1.52 10.24 -10.50
C SER A 75 0.91 8.95 -11.09
N CYS A 76 0.06 9.10 -12.12
CA CYS A 76 -0.52 7.94 -12.78
C CYS A 76 0.53 7.00 -13.40
N PRO A 77 1.60 7.50 -14.07
CA PRO A 77 2.67 6.64 -14.53
C PRO A 77 3.35 5.86 -13.40
N GLY A 78 3.51 6.49 -12.22
CA GLY A 78 4.09 5.82 -11.06
C GLY A 78 3.21 4.70 -10.53
N LEU A 79 1.92 4.97 -10.31
CA LEU A 79 0.95 3.95 -9.90
C LEU A 79 0.86 2.80 -10.89
N GLN A 80 0.83 3.11 -12.19
CA GLN A 80 0.80 2.09 -13.24
C GLN A 80 2.08 1.24 -13.26
N LYS A 81 3.25 1.82 -13.02
CA LYS A 81 4.52 1.07 -12.94
C LYS A 81 4.52 0.14 -11.73
N ILE A 82 4.12 0.63 -10.55
CA ILE A 82 4.01 -0.19 -9.32
C ILE A 82 3.05 -1.36 -9.55
N ASP A 83 1.86 -1.07 -10.04
CA ASP A 83 0.82 -2.07 -10.25
C ASP A 83 1.24 -3.14 -11.28
N LYS A 84 1.86 -2.73 -12.40
CA LYS A 84 2.40 -3.68 -13.39
C LYS A 84 3.46 -4.60 -12.79
N LEU A 85 4.35 -4.08 -11.94
CA LEU A 85 5.38 -4.91 -11.29
C LEU A 85 4.75 -5.99 -10.41
N TRP A 86 3.78 -5.63 -9.56
CA TRP A 86 3.06 -6.58 -8.73
C TRP A 86 2.31 -7.62 -9.56
N PHE A 87 1.47 -7.16 -10.50
CA PHE A 87 0.60 -8.03 -11.27
C PHE A 87 1.35 -8.99 -12.19
N ASN A 88 2.45 -8.53 -12.81
CA ASN A 88 3.26 -9.39 -13.69
C ASN A 88 4.04 -10.45 -12.91
N THR A 89 4.36 -10.18 -11.64
CA THR A 89 5.03 -11.15 -10.77
C THR A 89 4.06 -12.23 -10.31
N ASP A 90 2.87 -11.82 -9.88
CA ASP A 90 1.80 -12.71 -9.48
C ASP A 90 0.46 -11.98 -9.66
N ASN A 91 -0.39 -12.51 -10.56
CA ASN A 91 -1.65 -11.87 -10.94
C ASN A 91 -2.69 -11.84 -9.81
N ARG A 92 -2.39 -12.46 -8.67
CA ARG A 92 -3.16 -12.34 -7.43
C ARG A 92 -2.99 -10.99 -6.75
N PHE A 93 -1.89 -10.28 -6.99
CA PHE A 93 -1.53 -9.06 -6.26
C PHE A 93 -1.57 -7.81 -7.13
N GLY A 94 -1.50 -6.66 -6.47
CA GLY A 94 -1.45 -5.34 -7.11
C GLY A 94 -2.69 -4.51 -6.83
N PHE A 95 -2.54 -3.20 -7.03
CA PHE A 95 -3.58 -2.23 -6.75
C PHE A 95 -4.79 -2.38 -7.67
N ARG A 96 -4.61 -2.84 -8.92
CA ARG A 96 -5.72 -3.14 -9.83
C ARG A 96 -6.63 -4.24 -9.26
N VAL A 97 -6.03 -5.24 -8.61
CA VAL A 97 -6.75 -6.37 -8.02
C VAL A 97 -7.52 -5.89 -6.79
N GLN A 98 -6.88 -5.10 -5.93
CA GLN A 98 -7.55 -4.49 -4.78
C GLN A 98 -8.69 -3.56 -5.19
N LYS A 99 -8.50 -2.73 -6.22
CA LYS A 99 -9.54 -1.84 -6.75
C LYS A 99 -10.75 -2.63 -7.26
N GLU A 100 -10.53 -3.72 -7.98
CA GLU A 100 -11.60 -4.62 -8.41
C GLU A 100 -12.38 -5.19 -7.21
N ILE A 101 -11.67 -5.71 -6.20
CA ILE A 101 -12.29 -6.26 -4.99
C ILE A 101 -13.02 -5.18 -4.19
N TRP A 102 -12.47 -3.97 -4.11
CA TRP A 102 -13.09 -2.80 -3.46
C TRP A 102 -14.46 -2.49 -4.07
N ILE A 103 -14.54 -2.43 -5.41
CA ILE A 103 -15.79 -2.20 -6.14
C ILE A 103 -16.77 -3.37 -5.93
N ASN A 104 -16.30 -4.62 -6.05
CA ASN A 104 -17.13 -5.82 -5.90
C ASN A 104 -17.68 -6.01 -4.48
N THR A 105 -17.05 -5.39 -3.48
CA THR A 105 -17.52 -5.37 -2.09
C THR A 105 -18.36 -4.12 -1.78
N GLU A 106 -18.82 -3.43 -2.82
CA GLU A 106 -19.75 -2.29 -2.78
C GLU A 106 -19.19 -1.07 -2.03
N ASN A 107 -17.87 -0.92 -1.96
CA ASN A 107 -17.27 0.22 -1.29
C ASN A 107 -17.36 1.48 -2.17
N ARG A 108 -17.74 2.60 -1.55
CA ARG A 108 -17.76 3.91 -2.23
C ARG A 108 -16.33 4.44 -2.45
N LEU A 109 -16.19 5.38 -3.37
CA LEU A 109 -14.92 5.97 -3.79
C LEU A 109 -14.81 7.41 -3.30
N GLY A 110 -13.60 7.82 -2.88
CA GLY A 110 -13.29 9.21 -2.54
C GLY A 110 -14.10 9.81 -1.39
N ILE A 111 -14.41 9.02 -0.35
CA ILE A 111 -15.25 9.46 0.77
C ILE A 111 -14.47 10.46 1.63
N LYS A 112 -14.97 11.68 1.74
CA LYS A 112 -14.33 12.74 2.53
C LYS A 112 -14.25 12.36 4.02
N PRO A 113 -13.21 12.81 4.75
CA PRO A 113 -13.22 12.74 6.21
C PRO A 113 -14.48 13.40 6.76
N GLY A 114 -15.25 12.67 7.58
CA GLY A 114 -16.54 13.12 8.11
C GLY A 114 -17.77 12.51 7.41
N ASP A 115 -17.65 12.06 6.16
CA ASP A 115 -18.75 11.45 5.39
C ASP A 115 -18.75 9.90 5.48
N TRP A 116 -17.86 9.34 6.30
CA TRP A 116 -17.71 7.91 6.51
C TRP A 116 -18.78 7.40 7.47
N THR A 117 -19.59 6.47 7.00
CA THR A 117 -20.73 5.91 7.73
C THR A 117 -20.43 4.53 8.28
N ASP A 118 -21.29 4.03 9.16
CA ASP A 118 -21.23 2.64 9.64
C ASP A 118 -21.34 1.64 8.48
N LYS A 119 -22.12 1.97 7.45
CA LYS A 119 -22.24 1.15 6.25
C LYS A 119 -20.93 1.04 5.48
N ASP A 120 -20.17 2.14 5.40
CA ASP A 120 -18.85 2.11 4.76
C ASP A 120 -17.87 1.26 5.58
N ASN A 121 -17.99 1.28 6.90
CA ASN A 121 -17.22 0.39 7.79
C ASN A 121 -17.55 -1.09 7.53
N GLU A 122 -18.84 -1.45 7.42
CA GLU A 122 -19.26 -2.82 7.07
C GLU A 122 -18.71 -3.25 5.70
N ASN A 123 -18.82 -2.39 4.69
CA ASN A 123 -18.33 -2.68 3.34
C ASN A 123 -16.80 -2.81 3.33
N TYR A 124 -16.10 -1.99 4.13
CA TYR A 124 -14.66 -2.09 4.29
C TYR A 124 -14.24 -3.39 4.99
N LEU A 125 -14.99 -3.85 5.99
CA LEU A 125 -14.75 -5.16 6.61
C LEU A 125 -14.97 -6.31 5.61
N ARG A 126 -15.97 -6.22 4.73
CA ARG A 126 -16.15 -7.19 3.62
C ARG A 126 -14.95 -7.20 2.68
N PHE A 127 -14.45 -6.02 2.29
CA PHE A 127 -13.22 -5.89 1.52
C PHE A 127 -12.04 -6.54 2.25
N ALA A 128 -11.78 -6.13 3.49
CA ALA A 128 -10.67 -6.61 4.31
C ALA A 128 -10.71 -8.13 4.52
N LYS A 129 -11.89 -8.71 4.74
CA LYS A 129 -12.08 -10.16 4.77
C LYS A 129 -11.69 -10.80 3.44
N THR A 130 -12.19 -10.27 2.33
CA THR A 130 -11.96 -10.81 0.99
C THR A 130 -10.48 -10.83 0.61
N VAL A 131 -9.70 -9.83 1.05
CA VAL A 131 -8.25 -9.77 0.81
C VAL A 131 -7.42 -10.43 1.93
N GLY A 132 -8.05 -11.11 2.89
CA GLY A 132 -7.37 -11.83 3.97
C GLY A 132 -6.73 -10.94 5.04
N TRP A 133 -7.20 -9.71 5.21
CA TRP A 133 -6.75 -8.78 6.24
C TRP A 133 -7.54 -8.89 7.54
N TYR A 134 -8.78 -9.35 7.46
CA TYR A 134 -9.68 -9.48 8.60
C TYR A 134 -10.28 -10.90 8.62
N ASP A 135 -10.34 -11.48 9.81
CA ASP A 135 -10.88 -12.81 10.06
C ASP A 135 -12.13 -12.64 10.94
N GLU A 136 -13.31 -12.86 10.34
CA GLU A 136 -14.59 -12.68 11.05
C GLU A 136 -14.86 -13.79 12.08
N GLU A 137 -14.24 -14.96 11.90
CA GLU A 137 -14.43 -16.15 12.73
C GLU A 137 -13.43 -16.20 13.88
N ALA A 138 -12.39 -15.36 13.85
CA ALA A 138 -11.43 -15.24 14.93
C ALA A 138 -12.10 -14.73 16.21
N ILE A 139 -12.01 -15.54 17.28
CA ILE A 139 -12.40 -15.14 18.63
C ILE A 139 -11.46 -14.01 19.07
N GLY A 140 -11.97 -12.79 19.19
CA GLY A 140 -11.21 -11.65 19.70
C GLY A 140 -10.81 -11.86 21.16
N ASP A 141 -9.63 -11.36 21.56
CA ASP A 141 -9.09 -11.40 22.94
C ASP A 141 -9.93 -10.62 23.98
N SER A 142 -11.09 -10.08 23.61
CA SER A 142 -11.98 -9.38 24.55
C SER A 142 -12.75 -10.36 25.43
N GLN A 143 -12.55 -10.26 26.74
CA GLN A 143 -13.39 -10.88 27.79
C GLN A 143 -14.81 -10.31 27.88
N ALA A 144 -15.27 -9.54 26.89
CA ALA A 144 -16.64 -9.08 26.77
C ALA A 144 -17.29 -9.87 25.62
N GLY A 145 -18.34 -10.63 25.92
CA GLY A 145 -18.98 -11.61 25.02
C GLY A 145 -19.73 -11.03 23.80
N ASP A 146 -19.11 -10.12 23.04
CA ASP A 146 -19.64 -9.55 21.77
C ASP A 146 -18.55 -9.39 20.69
N SER A 147 -17.50 -10.23 20.74
CA SER A 147 -16.34 -10.10 19.84
C SER A 147 -16.67 -10.59 18.42
N ARG A 148 -17.08 -9.67 17.53
CA ARG A 148 -17.12 -9.89 16.07
C ARG A 148 -15.70 -9.76 15.47
N GLY A 149 -15.04 -10.89 15.20
CA GLY A 149 -13.80 -11.02 14.40
C GLY A 149 -12.53 -10.31 14.90
N SER A 150 -11.42 -10.50 14.18
CA SER A 150 -10.12 -9.91 14.49
C SER A 150 -9.28 -9.64 13.24
N TRP A 151 -8.44 -8.60 13.28
CA TRP A 151 -7.51 -8.31 12.19
C TRP A 151 -6.35 -9.32 12.18
N VAL A 152 -6.04 -9.81 10.98
CA VAL A 152 -4.95 -10.76 10.78
C VAL A 152 -3.64 -10.00 10.86
N SER A 153 -2.80 -10.35 11.84
CA SER A 153 -1.47 -9.77 11.98
C SER A 153 -0.66 -9.96 10.70
N TYR A 154 0.17 -8.97 10.36
CA TYR A 154 0.94 -9.00 9.12
C TYR A 154 1.81 -10.25 8.99
N ASN A 155 2.51 -10.64 10.06
CA ASN A 155 3.35 -11.84 10.08
C ASN A 155 2.53 -13.13 9.87
N LYS A 156 1.31 -13.20 10.41
CA LYS A 156 0.41 -14.33 10.16
C LYS A 156 -0.02 -14.34 8.69
N ARG A 157 -0.41 -13.19 8.14
CA ARG A 157 -0.82 -13.04 6.73
C ARG A 157 0.31 -13.39 5.75
N THR A 158 1.54 -12.89 5.96
CA THR A 158 2.67 -13.20 5.06
C THR A 158 3.04 -14.68 5.08
N LYS A 159 2.91 -15.36 6.22
CA LYS A 159 3.04 -16.82 6.29
C LYS A 159 1.94 -17.53 5.52
N LEU A 160 0.69 -17.14 5.73
CA LEU A 160 -0.45 -17.75 5.04
C LEU A 160 -0.42 -17.56 3.52
N ILE A 161 0.03 -16.41 3.03
CA ILE A 161 0.26 -16.15 1.60
C ILE A 161 1.26 -17.14 0.98
N LYS A 162 2.28 -17.54 1.75
CA LYS A 162 3.28 -18.53 1.32
C LYS A 162 2.72 -19.95 1.36
N ASP A 163 1.93 -20.27 2.39
CA ASP A 163 1.43 -21.62 2.64
C ASP A 163 0.21 -21.98 1.77
N ASN A 164 -0.65 -21.01 1.42
CA ASN A 164 -1.83 -21.22 0.60
C ASN A 164 -2.03 -20.05 -0.40
N PRO A 165 -1.46 -20.12 -1.62
CA PRO A 165 -1.47 -18.98 -2.51
C PRO A 165 -2.85 -18.61 -3.10
N VAL A 166 -3.81 -19.53 -3.22
CA VAL A 166 -5.05 -19.22 -3.97
C VAL A 166 -5.96 -18.24 -3.22
N ASP A 167 -5.98 -18.30 -1.88
CA ASP A 167 -6.99 -17.61 -1.06
C ASP A 167 -6.65 -16.17 -0.63
N TYR A 168 -5.47 -15.64 -1.03
CA TYR A 168 -5.01 -14.30 -0.64
C TYR A 168 -4.97 -13.30 -1.80
N ARG A 169 -5.89 -13.42 -2.76
CA ARG A 169 -5.99 -12.46 -3.87
C ARG A 169 -6.25 -11.04 -3.32
N GLY A 170 -5.49 -10.06 -3.81
CA GLY A 170 -5.56 -8.67 -3.39
C GLY A 170 -4.95 -8.38 -2.02
N SER A 171 -4.36 -9.38 -1.34
CA SER A 171 -3.81 -9.19 0.00
C SER A 171 -2.60 -8.26 0.04
N LEU A 172 -1.93 -8.07 -1.11
CA LEU A 172 -0.74 -7.23 -1.27
C LEU A 172 -0.86 -6.34 -2.50
N PRO A 173 -0.24 -5.15 -2.48
CA PRO A 173 0.47 -4.55 -1.33
C PRO A 173 -0.50 -4.02 -0.24
N THR A 174 -0.16 -4.14 1.05
CA THR A 174 -1.05 -3.79 2.17
C THR A 174 -1.11 -2.28 2.44
N LEU A 175 -0.15 -1.52 1.89
CA LEU A 175 0.18 -0.14 2.28
C LEU A 175 0.34 -0.06 3.80
N VAL A 176 1.55 -0.23 4.30
CA VAL A 176 1.81 -0.15 5.74
C VAL A 176 2.01 1.31 6.13
N TRP A 177 1.11 1.80 6.98
CA TRP A 177 1.07 3.18 7.46
C TRP A 177 1.88 3.24 8.76
N TRP A 178 3.17 3.54 8.61
CA TRP A 178 4.24 3.71 9.60
C TRP A 178 4.90 2.54 10.31
N TRP A 179 6.22 2.57 10.17
CA TRP A 179 7.25 1.89 10.95
C TRP A 179 7.94 2.94 11.84
N LEU A 180 7.82 2.84 13.16
CA LEU A 180 8.73 3.50 14.11
C LEU A 180 9.50 2.40 14.83
N GLY A 181 10.56 1.88 14.21
CA GLY A 181 11.79 1.45 14.88
C GLY A 181 11.76 0.54 16.12
N ASP A 182 10.64 -0.03 16.53
CA ASP A 182 10.52 -0.95 17.65
C ASP A 182 9.27 -1.81 17.44
N LYS A 183 9.33 -3.08 17.83
CA LYS A 183 8.45 -4.18 17.39
C LYS A 183 7.00 -4.09 17.89
N ARG A 184 6.26 -3.02 17.56
CA ARG A 184 4.86 -2.82 17.97
C ARG A 184 4.02 -2.30 16.83
N TRP A 185 3.12 -3.16 16.35
CA TRP A 185 1.98 -2.78 15.53
C TRP A 185 1.03 -1.97 16.42
N VAL A 186 0.80 -0.69 16.12
CA VAL A 186 -0.19 0.12 16.85
C VAL A 186 -1.60 -0.33 16.44
N ARG A 187 -2.47 -0.50 17.44
CA ARG A 187 -3.86 -0.97 17.29
C ARG A 187 -4.63 -0.14 16.25
N GLU A 188 -5.43 -0.87 15.48
CA GLU A 188 -6.26 -0.34 14.40
C GLU A 188 -7.32 0.62 14.91
N GLU A 189 -7.19 1.90 14.56
CA GLU A 189 -8.30 2.85 14.67
C GLU A 189 -9.20 2.66 13.44
N ASP A 190 -10.35 2.03 13.68
CA ASP A 190 -11.35 1.64 12.69
C ASP A 190 -11.80 2.81 11.79
N GLY A 191 -12.05 2.51 10.51
CA GLY A 191 -12.51 3.47 9.49
C GLY A 191 -11.45 4.35 8.83
N ARG A 192 -10.30 4.67 9.46
CA ARG A 192 -9.26 5.52 8.82
C ARG A 192 -8.64 4.87 7.56
N LYS A 193 -8.36 3.56 7.63
CA LYS A 193 -7.81 2.80 6.49
C LYS A 193 -8.81 2.70 5.33
N GLY A 194 -10.09 2.43 5.65
CA GLY A 194 -11.14 2.41 4.64
C GLY A 194 -11.27 3.75 3.89
N ARG A 195 -11.22 4.88 4.61
CA ARG A 195 -11.20 6.21 3.98
C ARG A 195 -10.05 6.37 2.99
N VAL A 196 -8.84 6.04 3.42
CA VAL A 196 -7.63 6.07 2.57
C VAL A 196 -7.78 5.19 1.33
N TYR A 197 -8.24 3.95 1.49
CA TYR A 197 -8.45 3.04 0.37
C TYR A 197 -9.54 3.55 -0.58
N SER A 198 -10.58 4.22 -0.08
CA SER A 198 -11.59 4.84 -0.93
C SER A 198 -10.98 5.89 -1.86
N PHE A 199 -10.01 6.67 -1.39
CA PHE A 199 -9.30 7.67 -2.19
C PHE A 199 -8.31 7.03 -3.15
N LEU A 200 -7.58 6.02 -2.70
CA LEU A 200 -6.65 5.29 -3.56
C LEU A 200 -7.41 4.60 -4.70
N ALA A 201 -8.52 3.93 -4.41
CA ALA A 201 -9.37 3.30 -5.41
C ALA A 201 -9.88 4.33 -6.45
N LEU A 202 -10.32 5.51 -5.99
CA LEU A 202 -10.68 6.61 -6.88
C LEU A 202 -9.48 7.06 -7.74
N ARG A 203 -8.30 7.18 -7.14
CA ARG A 203 -7.08 7.58 -7.85
C ARG A 203 -6.69 6.56 -8.92
N LEU A 204 -6.82 5.26 -8.64
CA LEU A 204 -6.54 4.18 -9.59
C LEU A 204 -7.48 4.26 -10.80
N ILE A 205 -8.78 4.49 -10.58
CA ILE A 205 -9.76 4.70 -11.65
C ILE A 205 -9.38 5.91 -12.51
N ASN A 206 -9.07 7.04 -11.87
CA ASN A 206 -8.65 8.27 -12.58
C ASN A 206 -7.34 8.08 -13.36
N CYS A 207 -6.53 7.09 -12.99
CA CYS A 207 -5.30 6.71 -13.69
C CYS A 207 -5.49 5.57 -14.71
N ASN A 208 -6.73 5.19 -15.03
CA ASN A 208 -7.06 4.12 -15.97
C ASN A 208 -6.42 2.76 -15.60
N LEU A 209 -6.34 2.48 -14.30
CA LEU A 209 -5.99 1.16 -13.74
C LEU A 209 -7.24 0.41 -13.34
#